data_AF-A0A8S0TBT0-F1
#
_entry.id   AF-A0A8S0TBT0-F1
#
_cell.length_a   1.000
_cell.length_b   1.000
_cell.length_c   1.000
_cell.angle_alpha   90.00
_cell.angle_beta   90.00
_cell.angle_gamma   90.00
#
_symmetry.space_group_name_H-M   'P 1'
#
loop_
_entity.id
_entity.type
_entity.pdbx_description
1 polymer ?
#
loop_
_entity_poly.entity_id
_entity_poly.type
_entity_poly.pdbx_seq_one_letter_code
_entity_poly.pdbx_strand_id
1 'polypeptide(L)'
;MLMHYILTDIIRTADKGNGPKSIDDLKLINAGMILENNRTLRESRLPLTEVPGGVITMHVVVRPPLPDKNTDKLKNDAMNKGGCSCSIL
;
A
#
# COMPACT_ATOMS: atom_id res chain seq x y z
N MET A 1 4.05 11.60 -10.93
CA MET A 1 5.46 12.00 -10.70
C MET A 1 5.79 12.18 -9.22
N LEU A 2 5.19 13.13 -8.48
CA LEU A 2 5.51 13.34 -7.05
C LEU A 2 5.22 12.12 -6.15
N MET A 3 4.10 11.43 -6.37
CA MET A 3 3.73 10.22 -5.60
C MET A 3 4.73 9.07 -5.81
N HIS A 4 5.17 8.85 -7.06
CA HIS A 4 6.17 7.83 -7.39
C HIS A 4 7.51 8.08 -6.71
N TYR A 5 7.97 9.33 -6.61
CA TYR A 5 9.18 9.69 -5.86
C TYR A 5 9.03 9.42 -4.36
N ILE A 6 7.87 9.75 -3.78
CA ILE A 6 7.60 9.48 -2.36
C ILE A 6 7.67 7.98 -2.06
N LEU A 7 7.00 7.13 -2.87
CA LEU A 7 7.05 5.68 -2.64
C LEU A 7 8.47 5.11 -2.83
N THR A 8 9.22 5.58 -3.83
CA THR A 8 10.60 5.12 -4.03
C THR A 8 11.53 5.56 -2.91
N ASP A 9 11.38 6.77 -2.38
CA ASP A 9 12.14 7.22 -1.20
C ASP A 9 11.77 6.44 0.07
N ILE A 10 10.48 6.12 0.27
CA ILE A 10 10.04 5.26 1.38
C ILE A 10 10.71 3.89 1.31
N ILE A 11 10.73 3.25 0.15
CA ILE A 11 11.39 1.95 -0.03
C ILE A 11 12.90 2.05 0.19
N ARG A 12 13.54 3.13 -0.29
CA ARG A 12 14.98 3.33 -0.15
C ARG A 12 15.41 3.59 1.30
N THR A 13 14.57 4.25 2.09
CA THR A 13 14.87 4.65 3.47
C THR A 13 14.36 3.66 4.51
N ALA A 14 13.49 2.73 4.14
CA ALA A 14 13.02 1.68 5.02
C ALA A 14 14.14 0.71 5.43
N ASP A 15 14.08 0.23 6.67
CA ASP A 15 15.00 -0.77 7.18
C ASP A 15 14.89 -2.08 6.36
N LYS A 16 16.04 -2.67 6.02
CA LYS A 16 16.15 -3.83 5.12
C LYS A 16 15.54 -5.11 5.69
N GLY A 17 15.25 -5.18 6.99
CA GLY A 17 14.72 -6.38 7.65
C GLY A 17 13.22 -6.58 7.38
N ASN A 18 12.40 -5.65 7.85
CA ASN A 18 10.93 -5.78 7.85
C ASN A 18 10.20 -4.67 7.06
N GLY A 19 10.95 -3.86 6.31
CA GLY A 19 10.40 -2.79 5.49
C GLY A 19 9.73 -3.25 4.19
N PRO A 20 9.00 -2.35 3.51
CA PRO A 20 8.51 -2.57 2.15
C PRO A 20 9.69 -2.86 1.21
N LYS A 21 9.54 -3.89 0.37
CA LYS A 21 10.54 -4.29 -0.63
C LYS A 21 10.22 -3.72 -2.00
N SER A 22 8.93 -3.53 -2.30
CA SER A 22 8.46 -2.93 -3.55
C SER A 22 7.35 -1.90 -3.32
N ILE A 23 6.98 -1.20 -4.39
CA ILE A 23 5.85 -0.26 -4.42
C ILE A 23 4.53 -0.97 -4.12
N ASP A 24 4.40 -2.24 -4.49
CA ASP A 24 3.18 -3.02 -4.30
C ASP A 24 2.92 -3.38 -2.83
N ASP A 25 3.98 -3.36 -2.01
CA ASP A 25 3.88 -3.51 -0.56
C ASP A 25 3.30 -2.26 0.10
N LEU A 26 3.11 -1.15 -0.63
CA LEU A 26 2.70 0.13 -0.09
C LEU A 26 1.31 0.55 -0.58
N LYS A 27 0.50 1.04 0.37
CA LYS A 27 -0.71 1.80 0.08
C LYS A 27 -0.63 3.16 0.76
N LEU A 28 -0.76 4.23 -0.01
CA LEU A 28 -0.90 5.58 0.52
C LEU A 28 -2.37 5.86 0.82
N ILE A 29 -2.62 6.50 1.96
CA ILE A 29 -3.95 6.92 2.40
C ILE A 29 -3.92 8.39 2.75
N ASN A 30 -4.85 9.16 2.19
CA ASN A 30 -5.04 10.57 2.49
C ASN A 30 -6.53 10.83 2.71
N ALA A 31 -6.87 11.53 3.80
CA ALA A 31 -8.26 11.89 4.13
C ALA A 31 -9.25 10.71 4.03
N GLY A 32 -8.82 9.50 4.41
CA GLY A 32 -9.64 8.28 4.36
C GLY A 32 -9.71 7.58 2.99
N MET A 33 -9.09 8.13 1.95
CA MET A 33 -9.04 7.49 0.62
C MET A 33 -7.68 6.83 0.38
N ILE A 34 -7.70 5.64 -0.20
CA ILE A 34 -6.49 4.97 -0.72
C ILE A 34 -6.13 5.64 -2.06
N LEU A 35 -4.88 6.08 -2.21
CA LEU A 35 -4.38 6.64 -3.46
C LEU A 35 -3.87 5.54 -4.40
N GLU A 36 -4.22 5.66 -5.67
CA GLU A 36 -3.77 4.77 -6.74
C GLU A 36 -2.41 5.25 -7.29
N ASN A 37 -1.48 4.32 -7.50
CA ASN A 37 -0.11 4.62 -7.95
C ASN A 37 -0.02 5.23 -9.36
N ASN A 38 -1.05 5.09 -10.17
CA ASN A 38 -1.16 5.66 -11.52
C ASN A 38 -1.63 7.12 -11.52
N ARG A 39 -2.02 7.68 -10.36
CA ARG A 39 -2.44 9.08 -10.25
C ARG A 39 -1.34 9.94 -9.63
N THR A 40 -1.39 11.22 -9.93
CA THR A 40 -0.60 12.23 -9.25
C THR A 40 -1.23 12.61 -7.92
N LEU A 41 -0.42 13.15 -7.00
CA LEU A 41 -0.95 13.71 -5.76
C LEU A 41 -2.00 14.79 -6.01
N ARG A 42 -1.80 15.61 -7.05
CA ARG A 42 -2.76 16.67 -7.44
C ARG A 42 -4.14 16.10 -7.79
N GLU A 43 -4.17 15.03 -8.59
CA GLU A 43 -5.42 14.37 -9.01
C GLU A 43 -6.12 13.62 -7.89
N SER A 44 -5.38 13.35 -6.80
CA SER A 44 -5.90 12.66 -5.61
C SER A 44 -6.27 13.62 -4.49
N ARG A 45 -6.06 14.94 -4.68
CA ARG A 45 -6.40 15.96 -3.68
C ARG A 45 -7.90 16.07 -3.54
N LEU A 46 -8.36 16.14 -2.31
CA LEU A 46 -9.75 16.45 -2.01
C LEU A 46 -9.89 17.96 -1.74
N PRO A 47 -10.77 18.66 -2.48
CA PRO A 47 -10.88 20.12 -2.42
C PRO A 47 -11.29 20.69 -1.06
N LEU A 48 -11.84 19.86 -0.17
CA LEU A 48 -12.35 20.26 1.15
C LEU A 48 -11.40 19.92 2.31
N THR A 49 -10.40 19.06 2.10
CA THR A 49 -9.56 18.55 3.21
C THR A 49 -8.14 19.10 3.18
N GLU A 50 -7.72 19.75 2.09
CA GLU A 50 -6.35 20.23 1.91
C GLU A 50 -6.31 21.74 1.78
N VAL A 51 -5.63 22.40 2.72
CA VAL A 51 -5.38 23.84 2.69
C VAL A 51 -4.21 24.12 1.72
N PRO A 52 -4.38 24.98 0.70
CA PRO A 52 -3.28 25.37 -0.18
C PRO A 52 -2.12 26.00 0.60
N GLY A 53 -0.91 25.51 0.39
CA GLY A 53 0.29 25.96 1.12
C GLY A 53 0.47 25.31 2.50
N GLY A 54 -0.50 24.51 2.96
CA GLY A 54 -0.37 23.69 4.17
C GLY A 54 0.43 22.41 3.95
N VAL A 55 0.90 21.81 5.04
CA VAL A 55 1.49 20.47 5.03
C VAL A 55 0.38 19.44 4.90
N ILE A 56 0.57 18.46 4.00
CA ILE A 56 -0.35 17.33 3.84
C ILE A 56 0.26 16.12 4.54
N THR A 57 -0.46 15.56 5.50
CA THR A 57 -0.06 14.33 6.19
C THR A 57 -0.75 13.14 5.54
N MET A 58 0.03 12.17 5.07
CA MET A 58 -0.47 10.92 4.49
C MET A 58 -0.09 9.74 5.39
N HIS A 59 -0.96 8.74 5.43
CA HIS A 59 -0.68 7.47 6.07
C HIS A 59 -0.10 6.50 5.03
N VAL A 60 0.94 5.77 5.42
CA VAL A 60 1.54 4.70 4.62
C VAL A 60 1.19 3.38 5.29
N VAL A 61 0.54 2.48 4.56
CA VAL A 61 0.29 1.11 5.03
C VAL A 61 1.24 0.18 4.29
N VAL A 62 2.10 -0.49 5.05
CA VAL A 62 2.97 -1.56 4.54
C VAL A 62 2.20 -2.87 4.64
N ARG A 63 1.92 -3.50 3.51
CA ARG A 63 1.33 -4.84 3.42
C ARG A 63 2.41 -5.80 2.95
N PRO A 64 2.71 -6.86 3.70
CA PRO A 64 3.58 -7.91 3.21
C PRO A 64 3.04 -8.49 1.89
N PRO A 65 3.92 -8.85 0.94
CA PRO A 65 3.49 -9.49 -0.28
C PRO A 65 2.80 -10.81 0.08
N LEU A 66 1.60 -11.01 -0.46
CA LEU A 66 0.91 -12.29 -0.33
C LEU A 66 1.72 -13.33 -1.10
N PRO A 67 2.00 -14.51 -0.54
CA PRO A 67 2.70 -15.56 -1.29
C PRO A 67 1.90 -15.92 -2.53
N ASP A 68 2.53 -15.78 -3.70
CA ASP A 68 1.97 -16.19 -4.98
C ASP A 68 1.58 -17.67 -4.90
N LYS A 69 0.28 -17.96 -5.07
CA LYS A 69 -0.26 -19.32 -5.14
C LYS A 69 0.10 -20.07 -6.43
N ASN A 70 1.22 -19.72 -7.08
CA ASN A 70 1.58 -20.23 -8.40
C ASN A 70 2.94 -20.94 -8.36
N THR A 71 3.05 -22.03 -7.62
CA THR A 71 4.07 -23.05 -7.87
C THR A 71 3.49 -24.46 -7.69
N ASP A 72 3.33 -25.10 -8.86
CA ASP A 72 3.26 -26.53 -9.17
C ASP A 72 2.18 -27.48 -8.59
N LYS A 73 1.38 -27.97 -9.55
CA LYS A 73 0.95 -29.36 -9.79
C LYS A 73 0.30 -30.17 -8.66
N LEU A 74 -1.00 -30.42 -8.90
CA LEU A 74 -1.70 -31.70 -8.73
C LEU A 74 -1.64 -32.32 -7.33
N LYS A 75 -2.69 -32.07 -6.54
CA LYS A 75 -3.47 -33.10 -5.82
C LYS A 75 -4.76 -32.49 -5.30
N ASN A 76 -5.88 -33.11 -5.70
CA ASN A 76 -7.12 -33.03 -4.93
C ASN A 76 -6.81 -33.42 -3.49
N ASP A 77 -7.21 -32.60 -2.53
CA ASP A 77 -8.24 -32.95 -1.54
C ASP A 77 -8.43 -31.80 -0.55
N ALA A 78 -9.67 -31.67 -0.07
CA ALA A 78 -10.23 -30.53 0.65
C ALA A 78 -9.31 -29.93 1.73
N MET A 79 -8.99 -28.64 1.61
CA MET A 79 -8.49 -27.84 2.74
C MET A 79 -9.29 -26.53 2.81
N ASN A 80 -10.04 -26.41 3.89
CA ASN A 80 -10.98 -25.33 4.18
C ASN A 80 -10.41 -23.94 3.95
N LYS A 81 -11.25 -23.08 3.35
CA LYS A 81 -11.03 -21.65 3.16
C LYS A 81 -10.89 -20.95 4.52
N GLY A 82 -9.67 -20.73 5.00
CA GLY A 82 -9.39 -19.87 6.15
C GLY A 82 -8.93 -18.49 5.67
N GLY A 83 -9.85 -17.59 5.37
CA GLY A 83 -9.50 -16.18 5.21
C GLY A 83 -9.20 -15.59 6.59
N CYS A 84 -8.02 -15.00 6.78
CA CYS A 84 -7.70 -14.30 8.02
C CYS A 84 -8.40 -12.93 8.00
N SER A 85 -9.46 -12.76 8.80
CA SER A 85 -10.08 -11.45 9.02
C SER A 85 -9.34 -10.74 10.15
N CYS A 86 -8.45 -9.83 9.79
CA CYS A 86 -7.90 -8.89 10.76
C CYS A 86 -8.92 -7.75 10.94
N SER A 87 -9.50 -7.65 12.13
CA SER A 87 -10.27 -6.49 12.56
C SER A 87 -9.36 -5.58 13.39
N ILE A 88 -9.45 -4.27 13.18
CA ILE A 88 -8.81 -3.28 14.05
C ILE A 88 -9.73 -3.14 15.28
N LEU A 89 -9.21 -3.43 16.48
CA LEU A 89 -9.91 -3.24 17.76
C LEU A 89 -9.75 -1.79 18.23
#